data_AF-A0A8H5B5N2-F1
#
_entry.id   AF-A0A8H5B5N2-F1
#
_cell.length_a   1.000
_cell.length_b   1.000
_cell.length_c   1.000
_cell.angle_alpha   90.00
_cell.angle_beta   90.00
_cell.angle_gamma   90.00
#
_symmetry.space_group_name_H-M   'P 1'
#
loop_
_entity.id
_entity.type
_entity.pdbx_description
1 polymer ?
#
loop_
_entity_poly.entity_id
_entity_poly.type
_entity_poly.pdbx_seq_one_letter_code
_entity_poly.pdbx_strand_id
1 'polypeptide(L)'
;MKFTSLTIAAISIFSAFSAPGVSGAPAAELDTRDVFVPPITYPHAGTVWKVGQRHNVTWDTSSRPVNITNSVGLIMLRKGGLTTPVILGDKFSILLGRIEVTVPWVTPDSDYQLVLFGDSGNFSPKFTINGA
;
A
#
# COMPACT_ATOMS: atom_id res chain seq x y z
N MET A 1 42.13 11.30 80.09
CA MET A 1 41.68 10.03 80.72
C MET A 1 40.37 9.63 80.05
N LYS A 2 40.26 8.33 79.76
CA LYS A 2 39.27 7.59 78.93
C LYS A 2 37.85 8.19 78.86
N PHE A 3 37.36 8.41 77.62
CA PHE A 3 35.94 8.58 77.30
C PHE A 3 35.37 7.27 76.75
N THR A 4 34.29 6.83 77.37
CA THR A 4 33.57 5.57 77.16
C THR A 4 32.86 5.57 75.82
N SER A 5 33.05 4.52 75.03
CA SER A 5 32.40 4.30 73.73
C SER A 5 30.91 4.00 73.90
N LEU A 6 30.07 4.66 73.08
CA LEU A 6 28.67 4.30 72.90
C LEU A 6 28.50 3.72 71.49
N THR A 7 28.26 2.41 71.42
CA THR A 7 28.03 1.66 70.19
C THR A 7 26.62 1.96 69.68
N ILE A 8 26.49 2.58 68.49
CA ILE A 8 25.21 2.72 67.81
C ILE A 8 25.03 1.51 66.90
N ALA A 9 24.06 0.65 67.22
CA ALA A 9 23.61 -0.41 66.32
C ALA A 9 22.75 0.21 65.21
N ALA A 10 23.24 0.22 63.98
CA ALA A 10 22.45 0.56 62.80
C ALA A 10 21.65 -0.68 62.37
N ILE A 11 20.32 -0.62 62.51
CA ILE A 11 19.41 -1.63 61.96
C ILE A 11 19.11 -1.23 60.51
N SER A 12 19.67 -1.95 59.54
CA SER A 12 19.29 -1.86 58.13
C SER A 12 18.08 -2.75 57.87
N ILE A 13 16.90 -2.15 57.69
CA ILE A 13 15.73 -2.85 57.16
C ILE A 13 15.79 -2.73 55.63
N PHE A 14 16.17 -3.82 54.95
CA PHE A 14 16.02 -3.95 53.51
C PHE A 14 14.69 -4.68 53.25
N SER A 15 13.64 -3.93 52.93
CA SER A 15 12.36 -4.48 52.50
C SER A 15 12.51 -5.00 51.06
N ALA A 16 12.52 -6.32 50.88
CA ALA A 16 12.47 -6.93 49.55
C ALA A 16 11.07 -6.73 48.95
N PHE A 17 10.97 -5.90 47.91
CA PHE A 17 9.75 -5.77 47.12
C PHE A 17 9.77 -6.84 46.02
N SER A 18 9.06 -7.95 46.23
CA SER A 18 8.88 -8.98 45.21
C SER A 18 7.84 -8.49 44.19
N ALA A 19 8.29 -8.08 43.00
CA ALA A 19 7.38 -7.80 41.89
C ALA A 19 6.81 -9.12 41.34
N PRO A 20 5.48 -9.26 41.15
CA PRO A 20 4.91 -10.42 40.49
C PRO A 20 5.37 -10.44 39.02
N GLY A 21 5.76 -11.64 38.56
CA GLY A 21 6.24 -11.88 37.21
C GLY A 21 5.21 -11.43 36.17
N VAL A 22 5.66 -10.62 35.22
CA VAL A 22 4.90 -10.31 34.01
C VAL A 22 4.80 -11.59 33.20
N SER A 23 3.61 -12.19 33.18
CA SER A 23 3.29 -13.29 32.27
C SER A 23 3.24 -12.73 30.85
N GLY A 24 4.24 -13.05 30.04
CA GLY A 24 4.23 -12.75 28.62
C GLY A 24 3.17 -13.59 27.92
N ALA A 25 2.08 -12.96 27.50
CA ALA A 25 1.17 -13.59 26.54
C ALA A 25 1.96 -13.98 25.27
N PRO A 26 1.62 -15.09 24.60
CA PRO A 26 2.29 -15.43 23.35
C PRO A 26 1.99 -14.30 22.36
N ALA A 27 3.04 -13.72 21.79
CA ALA A 27 2.89 -12.80 20.68
C ALA A 27 2.18 -13.57 19.56
N ALA A 28 0.99 -13.13 19.17
CA ALA A 28 0.38 -13.61 17.94
C ALA A 28 1.38 -13.36 16.81
N GLU A 29 1.68 -14.40 16.04
CA GLU A 29 2.56 -14.31 14.88
C GLU A 29 2.00 -13.24 13.95
N LEU A 30 2.70 -12.11 13.83
CA LEU A 30 2.29 -11.02 12.96
C LEU A 30 2.49 -11.52 11.53
N ASP A 31 1.40 -11.97 10.93
CA ASP A 31 1.36 -12.35 9.52
C ASP A 31 1.76 -11.12 8.70
N THR A 32 2.96 -11.14 8.12
CA THR A 32 3.52 -9.99 7.40
C THR A 32 2.61 -9.68 6.22
N ARG A 33 1.92 -8.55 6.32
CA ARG A 33 1.10 -8.04 5.22
C ARG A 33 2.03 -7.44 4.18
N ASP A 34 2.07 -8.04 3.01
CA ASP A 34 2.96 -7.61 1.94
C ASP A 34 2.30 -6.54 1.07
N VAL A 35 3.13 -5.63 0.56
CA VAL A 35 2.75 -4.63 -0.44
C VAL A 35 2.83 -5.28 -1.82
N PHE A 36 1.72 -5.27 -2.54
CA PHE A 36 1.51 -5.84 -3.85
C PHE A 36 1.30 -4.74 -4.89
N VAL A 37 2.30 -4.61 -5.78
CA VAL A 37 2.33 -3.61 -6.85
C VAL A 37 2.19 -4.31 -8.21
N PRO A 38 0.97 -4.70 -8.64
CA PRO A 38 0.78 -5.40 -9.91
C PRO A 38 1.17 -4.51 -11.10
N PRO A 39 2.10 -4.94 -11.96
CA PRO A 39 2.52 -4.15 -13.11
C PRO A 39 1.41 -4.15 -14.17
N ILE A 40 1.00 -2.96 -14.61
CA ILE A 40 0.09 -2.79 -15.74
C ILE A 40 0.81 -3.25 -17.00
N THR A 41 0.20 -4.20 -17.71
CA THR A 41 0.70 -4.78 -18.97
C THR A 41 -0.01 -4.22 -20.20
N TYR A 42 -1.19 -3.61 -20.03
CA TYR A 42 -1.87 -2.86 -21.08
C TYR A 42 -2.67 -1.69 -20.45
N PRO A 43 -2.64 -0.47 -21.02
CA PRO A 43 -2.03 -0.09 -22.31
C PRO A 43 -0.49 -0.09 -22.27
N HIS A 44 0.12 -0.29 -23.44
CA HIS A 44 1.58 -0.25 -23.62
C HIS A 44 1.99 1.01 -24.40
N ALA A 45 3.30 1.22 -24.55
CA ALA A 45 3.81 2.31 -25.39
C ALA A 45 3.29 2.14 -26.83
N GLY A 46 2.83 3.25 -27.41
CA GLY A 46 2.24 3.27 -28.76
C GLY A 46 0.79 2.79 -28.84
N THR A 47 0.15 2.38 -27.73
CA THR A 47 -1.30 2.16 -27.71
C THR A 47 -2.04 3.47 -28.02
N VAL A 48 -3.10 3.38 -28.81
CA VAL A 48 -3.99 4.49 -29.13
C VAL A 48 -5.41 4.13 -28.74
N TRP A 49 -6.00 4.92 -27.85
CA TRP A 49 -7.41 4.84 -27.47
C TRP A 49 -8.22 5.95 -28.13
N LYS A 50 -9.50 5.70 -28.40
CA LYS A 50 -10.45 6.72 -28.85
C LYS A 50 -11.47 6.97 -27.77
N VAL A 51 -11.82 8.24 -27.55
CA VAL A 51 -12.86 8.65 -26.60
C VAL A 51 -14.16 7.85 -26.80
N GLY A 52 -14.77 7.43 -25.69
CA GLY A 52 -16.03 6.67 -25.67
C GLY A 52 -15.90 5.18 -25.97
N GLN A 53 -14.76 4.70 -26.48
CA GLN A 53 -14.54 3.27 -26.64
C GLN A 53 -14.34 2.56 -25.31
N ARG A 54 -14.56 1.25 -25.30
CA ARG A 54 -14.22 0.37 -24.19
C ARG A 54 -12.91 -0.35 -24.47
N HIS A 55 -12.04 -0.39 -23.47
CA HIS A 55 -10.76 -1.09 -23.54
C HIS A 55 -10.53 -1.87 -22.25
N ASN A 56 -9.90 -3.03 -22.36
CA ASN A 56 -9.38 -3.72 -21.18
C ASN A 56 -8.18 -2.94 -20.65
N VAL A 57 -8.09 -2.78 -19.34
CA VAL A 57 -6.83 -2.49 -18.65
C VAL A 57 -6.37 -3.79 -18.04
N THR A 58 -5.13 -4.19 -18.30
CA THR A 58 -4.59 -5.48 -17.83
C THR A 58 -3.35 -5.28 -16.99
N TRP A 59 -3.14 -6.16 -16.02
CA TRP A 59 -1.97 -6.17 -15.16
C TRP A 59 -1.60 -7.60 -14.78
N ASP A 60 -0.35 -7.81 -14.41
CA ASP A 60 0.12 -9.12 -13.96
C ASP A 60 -0.23 -9.36 -12.49
N THR A 61 -0.71 -10.57 -12.20
CA THR A 61 -1.02 -11.03 -10.83
C THR A 61 -0.24 -12.28 -10.42
N SER A 62 0.72 -12.70 -11.25
CA SER A 62 1.55 -13.89 -11.04
C SER A 62 2.39 -13.81 -9.76
N SER A 63 2.82 -12.60 -9.38
CA SER A 63 3.69 -12.32 -8.24
C SER A 63 2.94 -11.89 -6.97
N ARG A 64 1.64 -12.20 -6.86
CA ARG A 64 0.86 -11.77 -5.68
C ARG A 64 1.38 -12.45 -4.40
N PRO A 65 1.47 -11.72 -3.27
CA PRO A 65 1.74 -12.34 -1.98
C PRO A 65 0.49 -13.09 -1.47
N VAL A 66 0.70 -14.01 -0.54
CA VAL A 66 -0.39 -14.76 0.10
C VAL A 66 -1.31 -13.81 0.88
N ASN A 67 -0.72 -12.83 1.56
CA ASN A 67 -1.40 -11.87 2.42
C ASN A 67 -1.31 -10.46 1.85
N ILE A 68 -2.39 -10.00 1.21
CA ILE A 68 -2.51 -8.63 0.68
C ILE A 68 -3.22 -7.75 1.70
N THR A 69 -2.67 -6.56 1.95
CA THR A 69 -3.25 -5.59 2.89
C THR A 69 -4.51 -4.95 2.34
N ASN A 70 -4.48 -4.50 1.08
CA ASN A 70 -5.59 -3.87 0.40
C ASN A 70 -5.71 -4.40 -1.04
N SER A 71 -6.71 -5.23 -1.29
CA SER A 71 -6.99 -5.76 -2.62
C SER A 71 -8.01 -4.93 -3.41
N VAL A 72 -8.51 -3.82 -2.85
CA VAL A 72 -9.52 -2.98 -3.50
C VAL A 72 -8.84 -2.01 -4.46
N GLY A 73 -9.15 -2.17 -5.74
CA GLY A 73 -8.54 -1.47 -6.85
C GLY A 73 -9.23 -0.17 -7.23
N LEU A 74 -8.42 0.77 -7.72
CA LEU A 74 -8.86 2.02 -8.34
C LEU A 74 -7.95 2.33 -9.53
N ILE A 75 -8.54 2.59 -10.71
CA ILE A 75 -7.80 3.06 -11.89
C ILE A 75 -8.12 4.51 -12.13
N MET A 76 -7.07 5.34 -12.21
CA MET A 76 -7.19 6.76 -12.55
C MET A 76 -6.34 7.12 -13.75
N LEU A 77 -6.79 8.13 -14.49
CA LEU A 77 -6.04 8.69 -15.60
C LEU A 77 -4.95 9.65 -15.08
N ARG A 78 -3.78 9.60 -15.71
CA ARG A 78 -2.67 10.51 -15.49
C ARG A 78 -2.27 11.20 -16.79
N LYS A 79 -1.71 12.40 -16.68
CA LYS A 79 -1.21 13.21 -17.80
C LYS A 79 -0.07 14.11 -17.32
N GLY A 80 0.97 14.30 -18.12
CA GLY A 80 2.07 15.20 -17.77
C GLY A 80 2.77 14.89 -16.44
N GLY A 81 2.74 13.62 -16.00
CA GLY A 81 3.28 13.20 -14.69
C GLY A 81 2.37 13.43 -13.49
N LEU A 82 1.16 13.98 -13.67
CA LEU A 82 0.19 14.22 -12.61
C LEU A 82 -0.97 13.23 -12.68
N THR A 83 -1.45 12.80 -11.51
CA THR A 83 -2.70 12.04 -11.42
C THR A 83 -3.87 13.00 -11.47
N THR A 84 -4.76 12.78 -12.43
CA THR A 84 -5.97 13.59 -12.62
C THR A 84 -7.09 13.06 -11.71
N PRO A 85 -8.17 13.82 -11.48
CA PRO A 85 -9.33 13.32 -10.73
C PRO A 85 -10.22 12.35 -11.56
N VAL A 86 -9.83 12.00 -12.79
CA VAL A 86 -10.63 11.13 -13.66
C VAL A 86 -10.46 9.67 -13.26
N ILE A 87 -11.53 9.08 -12.74
CA ILE A 87 -11.62 7.66 -12.36
C ILE A 87 -12.14 6.85 -13.56
N LEU A 88 -11.44 5.77 -13.89
CA LEU A 88 -11.81 4.85 -14.99
C LEU A 88 -12.46 3.55 -14.49
N GLY A 89 -12.18 3.17 -13.24
CA GLY A 89 -12.80 2.04 -12.57
C GLY A 89 -12.46 2.05 -11.09
N ASP A 90 -13.39 1.64 -10.24
CA ASP A 90 -13.25 1.64 -8.79
C ASP A 90 -13.83 0.36 -8.17
N LYS A 91 -13.43 0.08 -6.92
CA LYS A 91 -14.00 -0.97 -6.06
C LYS A 91 -13.96 -2.38 -6.66
N PHE A 92 -13.00 -2.65 -7.55
CA PHE A 92 -12.75 -3.98 -8.09
C PHE A 92 -11.65 -4.69 -7.30
N SER A 93 -11.50 -5.99 -7.51
CA SER A 93 -10.35 -6.71 -6.94
C SER A 93 -9.13 -6.58 -7.85
N ILE A 94 -7.99 -6.15 -7.31
CA ILE A 94 -6.71 -6.13 -8.05
C ILE A 94 -6.21 -7.54 -8.41
N LEU A 95 -6.91 -8.59 -8.00
CA LEU A 95 -6.59 -9.97 -8.33
C LEU A 95 -7.24 -10.46 -9.63
N LEU A 96 -8.11 -9.66 -10.25
CA LEU A 96 -8.77 -10.00 -11.50
C LEU A 96 -7.81 -10.05 -12.70
N GLY A 97 -6.68 -9.36 -12.63
CA GLY A 97 -5.72 -9.22 -13.74
C GLY A 97 -6.21 -8.34 -14.90
N ARG A 98 -7.50 -7.99 -14.92
CA ARG A 98 -8.06 -7.03 -15.87
C ARG A 98 -9.42 -6.49 -15.44
N ILE A 99 -9.74 -5.29 -15.93
CA ILE A 99 -11.12 -4.78 -16.00
C ILE A 99 -11.32 -4.07 -17.35
N GLU A 100 -12.57 -3.96 -17.78
CA GLU A 100 -12.92 -3.10 -18.92
C GLU A 100 -13.28 -1.70 -18.44
N VAL A 101 -12.75 -0.68 -19.10
CA VAL A 101 -13.00 0.74 -18.79
C VAL A 101 -13.52 1.48 -20.02
N THR A 102 -14.27 2.55 -19.81
CA THR A 102 -14.68 3.47 -20.88
C THR A 102 -13.69 4.62 -20.97
N VAL A 103 -13.20 4.92 -22.18
CA VAL A 103 -12.26 6.03 -22.41
C VAL A 103 -12.99 7.36 -22.19
N PRO A 104 -12.53 8.20 -21.23
CA PRO A 104 -13.19 9.45 -20.89
C PRO A 104 -12.99 10.50 -21.99
N TRP A 105 -13.84 11.51 -22.01
CA TRP A 105 -13.60 12.68 -22.85
C TRP A 105 -12.38 13.45 -22.32
N VAL A 106 -11.38 13.65 -23.18
CA VAL A 106 -10.17 14.43 -22.90
C VAL A 106 -9.68 15.08 -24.20
N THR A 107 -8.84 16.11 -24.08
CA THR A 107 -8.14 16.69 -25.23
C THR A 107 -7.19 15.66 -25.85
N PRO A 108 -7.14 15.52 -27.19
CA PRO A 108 -6.21 14.59 -27.83
C PRO A 108 -4.75 14.85 -27.43
N ASP A 109 -4.04 13.82 -26.98
CA ASP A 109 -2.60 13.89 -26.68
C ASP A 109 -1.98 12.49 -26.50
N SER A 110 -0.66 12.44 -26.33
CA SER A 110 0.19 11.24 -26.35
C SER A 110 0.91 10.92 -25.03
N ASP A 111 0.71 11.74 -23.99
CA ASP A 111 1.40 11.63 -22.71
C ASP A 111 0.49 11.09 -21.57
N TYR A 112 -0.59 10.39 -21.94
CA TYR A 112 -1.49 9.77 -20.97
C TYR A 112 -0.87 8.53 -20.35
N GLN A 113 -1.15 8.30 -19.07
CA GLN A 113 -0.81 7.06 -18.36
C GLN A 113 -1.98 6.65 -17.49
N LEU A 114 -2.03 5.39 -17.09
CA LEU A 114 -2.91 4.92 -16.03
C LEU A 114 -2.11 4.77 -14.74
N VAL A 115 -2.79 4.95 -13.61
CA VAL A 115 -2.36 4.42 -12.32
C VAL A 115 -3.37 3.40 -11.84
N LEU A 116 -2.88 2.23 -11.44
CA LEU A 116 -3.63 1.23 -10.70
C LEU A 116 -3.25 1.36 -9.22
N PHE A 117 -4.21 1.74 -8.39
CA PHE A 117 -4.10 1.77 -6.94
C PHE A 117 -4.64 0.47 -6.33
N GLY A 118 -4.02 0.03 -5.24
CA GLY A 118 -4.43 -1.04 -4.34
C GLY A 118 -3.82 -0.78 -2.96
N ASP A 119 -2.84 -1.57 -2.56
CA ASP A 119 -1.94 -1.18 -1.45
C ASP A 119 -0.84 -0.18 -1.87
N SER A 120 -0.54 -0.10 -3.16
CA SER A 120 0.41 0.83 -3.78
C SER A 120 -0.08 1.25 -5.16
N GLY A 121 0.65 2.16 -5.82
CA GLY A 121 0.35 2.64 -7.16
C GLY A 121 1.32 2.09 -8.22
N ASN A 122 0.80 1.47 -9.29
CA ASN A 122 1.60 1.14 -10.46
C ASN A 122 1.19 1.97 -11.67
N PHE A 123 2.17 2.49 -12.42
CA PHE A 123 1.93 3.27 -13.63
C PHE A 123 2.06 2.44 -14.90
N SER A 124 1.19 2.70 -15.87
CA SER A 124 1.38 2.20 -17.24
C SER A 124 2.48 2.98 -17.95
N PRO A 125 3.03 2.45 -19.06
CA PRO A 125 3.68 3.27 -20.08
C PRO A 125 2.78 4.41 -20.57
N LYS A 126 3.40 5.41 -21.20
CA LYS A 126 2.66 6.49 -21.88
C LYS A 126 1.95 5.97 -23.12
N PHE A 127 0.74 6.43 -23.35
CA PHE A 127 -0.09 6.07 -24.49
C PHE A 127 -0.90 7.28 -24.98
N THR A 128 -1.50 7.15 -26.16
CA THR A 128 -2.26 8.21 -26.81
C THR A 128 -3.75 8.03 -26.58
N ILE A 129 -4.45 9.12 -26.26
CA ILE A 129 -5.91 9.18 -26.36
C ILE A 129 -6.23 10.19 -27.46
N ASN A 130 -6.89 9.72 -28.51
CA ASN A 130 -7.46 10.58 -29.53
C ASN A 130 -8.84 11.04 -29.07
N GLY A 131 -9.05 12.35 -29.12
CA GLY A 131 -10.36 12.96 -28.91
C GLY A 131 -11.35 12.57 -30.01
N ALA A 132 -12.63 12.86 -29.76
CA ALA A 132 -13.69 12.82 -30.75
C ALA A 132 -13.65 14.06 -31.65
#